data_AF-G5A4H0-F1
#
_entry.id   AF-G5A4H0-F1
#
_cell.length_a   1.000
_cell.length_b   1.000
_cell.length_c   1.000
_cell.angle_alpha   90.00
_cell.angle_beta   90.00
_cell.angle_gamma   90.00
#
_symmetry.space_group_name_H-M   'P 1'
#
loop_
_entity.id
_entity.type
_entity.pdbx_description
1 polymer ?
#
loop_
_entity_poly.entity_id
_entity_poly.type
_entity_poly.pdbx_seq_one_letter_code
_entity_poly.pdbx_strand_id
1 'polypeptide(L)'
;MAHVPKSTLPLLGNMLDMSTNMPRFHDWISEYRGSCCPLRNCLRTFLKTQADNFLRGPVSHHQAYDVFGNGLSISDGDAWFYQRKTASHLFSMQIMKTVMEDSVREKLDVFLDVLGKYAARGKPFGIKKWLSHFTMDVFSKIGFGVELDTLKNTFDQEGDHEFLEAFNVASVAFGVRIQTPTWLWELKKFLNVGWEKIIMDNCKKFHDFIDSFVLKAMVERGQNKVARDLISLFLDSSIDTSELQIEEDEATIMRDMVTTFIFAGKDSSAHSLGWFIVNMNRYPEILRKIREEIKEKLPGLLTGEIQVPTAAQLQELVYLEAVIRENIRLHPSTGFIMRQATEATTLVDGTFVDKEVSVLLPSYANARNPRTWGEDASEFKPERFIDADTGKIRNFSPFVFSSFGSGPHICLGMKLALMEVKLTLATLLSKFDFKTVEDPWQMTYDFSLTIPVKRPMEVEVTPLVTPYADSA
;
A
#
# COMPACT_ATOMS: atom_id res chain seq x y z
N MET A 1 9.52 18.90 27.02
CA MET A 1 10.82 18.21 26.83
C MET A 1 10.52 16.88 26.17
N ALA A 2 11.00 16.66 24.94
CA ALA A 2 10.88 15.36 24.29
C ALA A 2 11.53 14.29 25.19
N HIS A 3 10.82 13.19 25.46
CA HIS A 3 11.33 12.14 26.32
C HIS A 3 12.45 11.40 25.57
N VAL A 4 13.71 11.76 25.85
CA VAL A 4 14.87 11.04 25.32
C VAL A 4 15.01 9.73 26.12
N PRO A 5 14.99 8.55 25.49
CA PRO A 5 15.24 7.28 26.17
C PRO A 5 16.55 7.34 26.97
N LYS A 6 16.59 6.72 28.15
CA LYS A 6 17.83 6.70 28.97
C LYS A 6 19.00 5.97 28.27
N SER A 7 18.69 5.17 27.26
CA SER A 7 19.59 4.39 26.41
C SER A 7 20.18 5.20 25.24
N THR A 8 19.78 6.46 25.04
CA THR A 8 20.33 7.32 23.98
C THR A 8 21.81 7.61 24.24
N LEU A 9 22.66 7.22 23.28
CA LEU A 9 24.10 7.48 23.34
C LEU A 9 24.46 8.82 22.65
N PRO A 10 25.50 9.55 23.10
CA PRO A 10 25.84 10.87 22.55
C PRO A 10 26.16 10.90 21.04
N LEU A 11 26.76 9.84 20.51
CA LEU A 11 27.14 9.74 19.08
C LEU A 11 26.25 8.79 18.28
N LEU A 12 25.71 7.75 18.93
CA LEU A 12 24.90 6.73 18.27
C LEU A 12 23.39 7.00 18.41
N GLY A 13 22.99 8.01 19.20
CA GLY A 13 21.59 8.30 19.47
C GLY A 13 20.84 7.06 19.97
N ASN A 14 19.67 6.80 19.41
CA ASN A 14 18.83 5.63 19.69
C ASN A 14 19.13 4.42 18.80
N MET A 15 20.27 4.40 18.11
CA MET A 15 20.57 3.38 17.09
C MET A 15 20.59 1.95 17.67
N LEU A 16 21.08 1.77 18.90
CA LEU A 16 21.09 0.44 19.54
C LEU A 16 19.68 -0.05 19.89
N ASP A 17 18.81 0.85 20.36
CA ASP A 17 17.41 0.51 20.65
C ASP A 17 16.65 0.19 19.36
N MET A 18 16.89 0.96 18.30
CA MET A 18 16.32 0.72 16.99
C MET A 18 16.79 -0.62 16.41
N SER A 19 18.09 -0.94 16.54
CA SER A 19 18.65 -2.21 16.07
C SER A 19 18.09 -3.42 16.83
N THR A 20 17.94 -3.32 18.15
CA THR A 20 17.41 -4.42 18.97
C THR A 20 15.91 -4.63 18.78
N ASN A 21 15.16 -3.58 18.48
CA ASN A 21 13.71 -3.65 18.26
C ASN A 21 13.33 -3.71 16.76
N MET A 22 14.30 -3.83 15.86
CA MET A 22 14.08 -3.84 14.41
C MET A 22 12.99 -4.83 13.95
N PRO A 23 12.93 -6.10 14.45
CA PRO A 23 11.89 -7.05 14.04
C PRO A 23 10.49 -6.72 14.57
N ARG A 24 10.38 -5.81 15.54
CA ARG A 24 9.13 -5.39 16.19
C ARG A 24 8.99 -3.86 16.19
N PHE A 25 9.53 -3.19 15.18
CA PHE A 25 9.68 -1.74 15.15
C PHE A 25 8.35 -1.00 15.39
N HIS A 26 7.27 -1.42 14.74
CA HIS A 26 5.97 -0.75 14.88
C HIS A 26 5.34 -0.97 16.26
N ASP A 27 5.50 -2.17 16.83
CA ASP A 27 5.03 -2.47 18.19
C ASP A 27 5.83 -1.68 19.22
N TRP A 28 7.14 -1.62 19.06
CA TRP A 28 8.06 -0.84 19.89
C TRP A 28 7.69 0.65 19.89
N ILE A 29 7.45 1.25 18.71
CA ILE A 29 6.96 2.62 18.61
C ILE A 29 5.58 2.78 19.28
N SER A 30 4.72 1.77 19.21
CA SER A 30 3.41 1.78 19.87
C SER A 30 3.49 1.63 21.39
N GLU A 31 4.52 0.97 21.92
CA GLU A 31 4.81 0.82 23.35
C GLU A 31 5.36 2.10 23.97
N TYR A 32 6.08 2.92 23.20
CA TYR A 32 6.46 4.29 23.56
C TYR A 32 5.22 5.20 23.59
N ARG A 33 4.31 4.92 24.52
CA ARG A 33 3.16 5.75 24.86
C ARG A 33 3.64 6.95 25.69
N GLY A 34 4.36 7.88 25.08
CA GLY A 34 4.78 9.08 25.80
C GLY A 34 5.59 10.08 24.99
N SER A 35 5.03 11.27 24.79
CA SER A 35 5.52 12.54 25.40
C SER A 35 5.20 13.80 24.60
N CYS A 36 4.64 13.71 23.39
CA CYS A 36 4.35 14.89 22.57
C CYS A 36 2.94 14.83 21.97
N CYS A 37 2.03 15.67 22.51
CA CYS A 37 0.64 15.92 22.09
C CYS A 37 -0.28 14.69 21.85
N PRO A 38 -1.61 14.78 22.06
CA PRO A 38 -2.52 13.73 21.60
C PRO A 38 -2.34 13.51 20.09
N LEU A 39 -1.96 12.30 19.65
CA LEU A 39 -1.64 11.93 18.27
C LEU A 39 -2.61 12.51 17.22
N ARG A 40 -3.91 12.60 17.53
CA ARG A 40 -4.93 13.22 16.67
C ARG A 40 -4.69 14.71 16.41
N ASN A 41 -4.33 15.47 17.45
CA ASN A 41 -4.01 16.89 17.32
C ASN A 41 -2.67 17.09 16.61
N CYS A 42 -1.67 16.24 16.87
CA CYS A 42 -0.41 16.22 16.12
C CYS A 42 -0.64 16.03 14.62
N LEU A 43 -1.34 14.96 14.22
CA LEU A 43 -1.56 14.62 12.81
C LEU A 43 -2.22 15.79 12.07
N ARG A 44 -3.19 16.46 12.68
CA ARG A 44 -3.83 17.64 12.09
C ARG A 44 -2.87 18.83 11.99
N THR A 45 -2.05 19.06 13.01
CA THR A 45 -1.05 20.14 13.00
C THR A 45 -0.02 19.92 11.88
N PHE A 46 0.64 18.76 11.87
CA PHE A 46 1.71 18.45 10.90
C PHE A 46 1.21 18.29 9.47
N LEU A 47 0.03 17.69 9.26
CA LEU A 47 -0.43 17.33 7.91
C LEU A 47 -1.45 18.32 7.33
N LYS A 48 -1.92 19.31 8.10
CA LYS A 48 -2.91 20.29 7.61
C LYS A 48 -2.65 21.72 8.05
N THR A 49 -2.49 21.98 9.35
CA THR A 49 -2.41 23.37 9.84
C THR A 49 -1.05 24.02 9.56
N GLN A 50 0.03 23.25 9.66
CA GLN A 50 1.41 23.70 9.40
C GLN A 50 2.04 22.85 8.30
N ALA A 51 1.24 22.36 7.33
CA ALA A 51 1.73 21.46 6.29
C ALA A 51 2.87 22.06 5.47
N ASP A 52 2.84 23.38 5.24
CA ASP A 52 3.89 24.09 4.48
C ASP A 52 5.23 24.16 5.23
N ASN A 53 5.21 24.05 6.57
CA ASN A 53 6.41 24.00 7.41
C ASN A 53 6.96 22.56 7.54
N PHE A 54 6.18 21.55 7.16
CA PHE A 54 6.49 20.15 7.33
C PHE A 54 6.38 19.42 5.99
N LEU A 55 7.48 19.47 5.25
CA LEU A 55 7.61 18.84 3.94
C LEU A 55 8.28 17.45 4.06
N ARG A 56 8.51 16.74 2.96
CA ARG A 56 9.27 15.48 3.01
C ARG A 56 10.75 15.76 3.29
N GLY A 57 11.25 16.86 2.73
CA GLY A 57 12.55 17.43 3.01
C GLY A 57 13.71 16.68 2.35
N PRO A 58 14.90 17.32 2.31
CA PRO A 58 16.07 16.81 1.60
C PRO A 58 16.55 15.45 2.08
N VAL A 59 16.37 15.11 3.37
CA VAL A 59 16.83 13.82 3.90
C VAL A 59 16.05 12.66 3.32
N SER A 60 14.72 12.75 3.33
CA SER A 60 13.84 11.72 2.77
C SER A 60 14.03 11.60 1.25
N HIS A 61 14.20 12.76 0.60
CA HIS A 61 14.46 12.84 -0.83
C HIS A 61 15.75 12.12 -1.22
N HIS A 62 16.88 12.46 -0.60
CA HIS A 62 18.19 11.86 -0.87
C HIS A 62 18.21 10.34 -0.65
N GLN A 63 17.56 9.85 0.41
CA GLN A 63 17.50 8.41 0.69
C GLN A 63 16.77 7.63 -0.40
N ALA A 64 15.71 8.23 -0.95
CA ALA A 64 14.72 7.59 -1.81
C ALA A 64 14.92 7.86 -3.31
N TYR A 65 15.79 8.82 -3.66
CA TYR A 65 16.02 9.27 -5.03
C TYR A 65 16.41 8.14 -5.99
N ASP A 66 17.30 7.22 -5.58
CA ASP A 66 17.71 6.10 -6.46
C ASP A 66 16.55 5.16 -6.82
N VAL A 67 15.50 5.10 -5.99
CA VAL A 67 14.32 4.25 -6.25
C VAL A 67 13.27 5.02 -7.03
N PHE A 68 12.92 6.22 -6.58
CA PHE A 68 11.76 6.95 -7.08
C PHE A 68 12.07 8.09 -8.06
N GLY A 69 13.35 8.40 -8.28
CA GLY A 69 13.76 9.64 -8.96
C GLY A 69 13.11 10.85 -8.28
N ASN A 70 12.62 11.83 -9.04
CA ASN A 70 11.84 12.95 -8.50
C ASN A 70 10.33 12.68 -8.46
N GLY A 71 9.94 11.41 -8.26
CA GLY A 71 8.54 10.99 -8.27
C GLY A 71 7.69 11.55 -7.12
N LEU A 72 6.36 11.42 -7.28
CA LEU A 72 5.33 12.02 -6.42
C LEU A 72 5.49 11.71 -4.92
N SER A 73 6.11 10.58 -4.58
CA SER A 73 6.33 10.13 -3.21
C SER A 73 7.45 10.88 -2.48
N ILE A 74 8.33 11.58 -3.20
CA ILE A 74 9.51 12.24 -2.61
C ILE A 74 9.64 13.71 -3.01
N SER A 75 8.92 14.18 -4.02
CA SER A 75 8.88 15.58 -4.44
C SER A 75 8.17 16.48 -3.43
N ASP A 76 8.54 17.76 -3.38
CA ASP A 76 7.87 18.81 -2.60
C ASP A 76 7.57 20.01 -3.53
N GLY A 77 6.77 20.98 -3.08
CA GLY A 77 6.50 22.22 -3.82
C GLY A 77 5.80 22.03 -5.17
N ASP A 78 6.24 22.77 -6.18
CA ASP A 78 5.60 22.85 -7.50
C ASP A 78 5.68 21.52 -8.27
N ALA A 79 6.81 20.80 -8.18
CA ALA A 79 6.96 19.47 -8.78
C ALA A 79 5.92 18.49 -8.22
N TRP A 80 5.73 18.48 -6.90
CA TRP A 80 4.69 17.68 -6.27
C TRP A 80 3.29 18.11 -6.70
N PHE A 81 3.03 19.41 -6.78
CA PHE A 81 1.72 19.92 -7.18
C PHE A 81 1.37 19.51 -8.61
N TYR A 82 2.30 19.69 -9.56
CA TYR A 82 2.16 19.25 -10.94
C TYR A 82 1.84 17.76 -11.02
N GLN A 83 2.72 16.93 -10.46
CA GLN A 83 2.59 15.48 -10.49
C GLN A 83 1.27 15.02 -9.85
N ARG A 84 0.90 15.59 -8.70
CA ARG A 84 -0.33 15.24 -8.00
C ARG A 84 -1.57 15.65 -8.77
N LYS A 85 -1.58 16.87 -9.33
CA LYS A 85 -2.72 17.41 -10.07
C LYS A 85 -2.95 16.58 -11.33
N THR A 86 -1.91 16.35 -12.13
CA THR A 86 -1.96 15.51 -13.33
C THR A 86 -2.44 14.10 -12.98
N ALA A 87 -1.83 13.45 -11.99
CA ALA A 87 -2.21 12.09 -11.61
C ALA A 87 -3.60 11.98 -10.97
N SER A 88 -4.15 13.07 -10.41
CA SER A 88 -5.51 13.05 -9.83
C SER A 88 -6.59 12.78 -10.88
N HIS A 89 -6.34 13.11 -12.15
CA HIS A 89 -7.27 12.85 -13.25
C HIS A 89 -7.46 11.35 -13.50
N LEU A 90 -6.44 10.53 -13.24
CA LEU A 90 -6.51 9.06 -13.34
C LEU A 90 -7.55 8.48 -12.38
N PHE A 91 -7.71 9.10 -11.20
CA PHE A 91 -8.67 8.66 -10.18
C PHE A 91 -10.03 9.35 -10.27
N SER A 92 -10.37 9.88 -11.45
CA SER A 92 -11.72 10.37 -11.72
C SER A 92 -12.74 9.23 -11.63
N MET A 93 -13.99 9.56 -11.25
CA MET A 93 -15.05 8.56 -11.10
C MET A 93 -15.31 7.77 -12.38
N GLN A 94 -15.11 8.38 -13.55
CA GLN A 94 -15.32 7.73 -14.84
C GLN A 94 -14.25 6.65 -15.09
N ILE A 95 -12.96 6.99 -14.98
CA ILE A 95 -11.86 6.04 -15.21
C ILE A 95 -11.91 4.89 -14.19
N MET A 96 -12.23 5.18 -12.93
CA MET A 96 -12.41 4.14 -11.91
C MET A 96 -13.45 3.11 -12.31
N LYS A 97 -14.61 3.54 -12.83
CA LYS A 97 -15.71 2.64 -13.20
C LYS A 97 -15.50 1.90 -14.51
N THR A 98 -14.87 2.52 -15.51
CA THR A 98 -14.80 1.94 -16.86
C THR A 98 -13.45 1.33 -17.22
N VAL A 99 -12.38 1.63 -16.49
CA VAL A 99 -11.04 1.10 -16.79
C VAL A 99 -10.52 0.29 -15.62
N MET A 100 -10.57 0.87 -14.42
CA MET A 100 -9.97 0.22 -13.25
C MET A 100 -10.79 -0.98 -12.78
N GLU A 101 -12.12 -0.85 -12.71
CA GLU A 101 -13.00 -1.97 -12.36
C GLU A 101 -12.84 -3.15 -13.33
N ASP A 102 -12.90 -2.90 -14.64
CA ASP A 102 -12.76 -3.95 -15.66
C ASP A 102 -11.38 -4.63 -15.59
N SER A 103 -10.32 -3.85 -15.36
CA SER A 103 -8.96 -4.38 -15.19
C SER A 103 -8.86 -5.28 -13.96
N VAL A 104 -9.43 -4.88 -12.83
CA VAL A 104 -9.47 -5.70 -11.61
C VAL A 104 -10.23 -7.00 -11.87
N ARG A 105 -11.39 -6.92 -12.52
CA ARG A 105 -12.25 -8.09 -12.77
C ARG A 105 -11.57 -9.11 -13.66
N GLU A 106 -10.98 -8.67 -14.77
CA GLU A 106 -10.25 -9.55 -15.69
C GLU A 106 -9.07 -10.25 -15.00
N LYS A 107 -8.24 -9.51 -14.24
CA LYS A 107 -7.10 -10.13 -13.55
C LYS A 107 -7.53 -11.03 -12.39
N LEU A 108 -8.69 -10.75 -11.80
CA LEU A 108 -9.26 -11.59 -10.76
C LEU A 108 -9.73 -12.92 -11.33
N ASP A 109 -10.30 -12.96 -12.53
CA ASP A 109 -10.62 -14.21 -13.23
C ASP A 109 -9.38 -15.10 -13.41
N VAL A 110 -8.28 -14.51 -13.87
CA VAL A 110 -6.99 -15.22 -13.99
C VAL A 110 -6.50 -15.72 -12.63
N PHE A 111 -6.66 -14.92 -11.58
CA PHE A 111 -6.24 -15.30 -10.25
C PHE A 111 -7.08 -16.45 -9.68
N LEU A 112 -8.39 -16.49 -9.99
CA LEU A 112 -9.26 -17.62 -9.65
C LEU A 112 -8.78 -18.93 -10.27
N ASP A 113 -8.34 -18.90 -11.54
CA ASP A 113 -7.79 -20.09 -12.21
C ASP A 113 -6.52 -20.59 -11.52
N VAL A 114 -5.62 -19.67 -11.13
CA VAL A 114 -4.40 -20.01 -10.39
C VAL A 114 -4.74 -20.69 -9.06
N LEU A 115 -5.68 -20.11 -8.30
CA LEU A 115 -6.13 -20.69 -7.04
C LEU A 115 -6.83 -22.04 -7.22
N GLY A 116 -7.60 -22.21 -8.29
CA GLY A 116 -8.23 -23.48 -8.66
C GLY A 116 -7.20 -24.59 -8.90
N LYS A 117 -6.08 -24.28 -9.56
CA LYS A 117 -4.97 -25.24 -9.75
C LYS A 117 -4.31 -25.63 -8.43
N TYR A 118 -4.12 -24.69 -7.49
CA TYR A 118 -3.58 -25.00 -6.16
C TYR A 118 -4.55 -25.81 -5.30
N ALA A 119 -5.84 -25.47 -5.37
CA ALA A 119 -6.91 -26.22 -4.73
C ALA A 119 -6.93 -27.69 -5.18
N ALA A 120 -6.80 -27.92 -6.49
CA ALA A 120 -6.74 -29.28 -7.04
C ALA A 120 -5.49 -30.06 -6.62
N ARG A 121 -4.37 -29.38 -6.34
CA ARG A 121 -3.13 -30.00 -5.84
C ARG A 121 -3.21 -30.37 -4.35
N GLY A 122 -4.04 -29.68 -3.57
CA GLY A 122 -4.22 -29.93 -2.14
C GLY A 122 -2.95 -29.75 -1.29
N LYS A 123 -2.01 -28.91 -1.74
CA LYS A 123 -0.75 -28.63 -1.03
C LYS A 123 -0.66 -27.17 -0.62
N PRO A 124 -0.07 -26.85 0.54
CA PRO A 124 0.21 -25.49 0.91
C PRO A 124 1.10 -24.78 -0.10
N PHE A 125 0.88 -23.48 -0.25
CA PHE A 125 1.72 -22.60 -1.05
C PHE A 125 1.77 -21.19 -0.46
N GLY A 126 2.88 -20.49 -0.71
CA GLY A 126 3.04 -19.09 -0.33
C GLY A 126 2.14 -18.15 -1.13
N ILE A 127 1.00 -17.76 -0.56
CA ILE A 127 0.01 -16.90 -1.24
C ILE A 127 0.49 -15.48 -1.47
N LYS A 128 1.46 -15.00 -0.65
CA LYS A 128 2.01 -13.65 -0.76
C LYS A 128 2.54 -13.35 -2.17
N LYS A 129 3.20 -14.33 -2.81
CA LYS A 129 3.68 -14.22 -4.18
C LYS A 129 2.51 -13.89 -5.11
N TRP A 130 1.46 -14.70 -5.08
CA TRP A 130 0.32 -14.58 -6.00
C TRP A 130 -0.51 -13.31 -5.78
N LEU A 131 -0.67 -12.86 -4.53
CA LEU A 131 -1.29 -11.55 -4.24
C LEU A 131 -0.47 -10.40 -4.85
N SER A 132 0.85 -10.50 -4.78
CA SER A 132 1.74 -9.50 -5.38
C SER A 132 1.69 -9.51 -6.92
N HIS A 133 1.64 -10.68 -7.55
CA HIS A 133 1.44 -10.79 -9.00
C HIS A 133 0.08 -10.25 -9.44
N PHE A 134 -0.99 -10.59 -8.72
CA PHE A 134 -2.34 -10.10 -9.02
C PHE A 134 -2.40 -8.58 -9.01
N THR A 135 -1.94 -7.97 -7.91
CA THR A 135 -1.92 -6.50 -7.81
C THR A 135 -0.97 -5.87 -8.82
N MET A 136 0.16 -6.49 -9.15
CA MET A 136 1.05 -6.00 -10.21
C MET A 136 0.36 -5.98 -11.57
N ASP A 137 -0.31 -7.06 -11.96
CA ASP A 137 -0.99 -7.16 -13.23
C ASP A 137 -2.12 -6.11 -13.33
N VAL A 138 -2.85 -5.89 -12.24
CA VAL A 138 -3.88 -4.84 -12.13
C VAL A 138 -3.27 -3.46 -12.31
N PHE A 139 -2.22 -3.12 -11.54
CA PHE A 139 -1.60 -1.80 -11.60
C PHE A 139 -0.82 -1.54 -12.87
N SER A 140 -0.28 -2.56 -13.51
CA SER A 140 0.42 -2.41 -14.79
C SER A 140 -0.56 -2.10 -15.93
N LYS A 141 -1.73 -2.75 -15.90
CA LYS A 141 -2.81 -2.47 -16.84
C LYS A 141 -3.43 -1.08 -16.61
N ILE A 142 -3.75 -0.73 -15.37
CA ILE A 142 -4.33 0.57 -15.02
C ILE A 142 -3.33 1.72 -15.22
N GLY A 143 -2.08 1.51 -14.79
CA GLY A 143 -1.03 2.51 -14.79
C GLY A 143 -0.43 2.74 -16.17
N PHE A 144 -0.19 1.69 -16.96
CA PHE A 144 0.55 1.80 -18.24
C PHE A 144 -0.25 1.34 -19.45
N GLY A 145 -1.45 0.78 -19.25
CA GLY A 145 -2.16 0.10 -20.33
C GLY A 145 -1.45 -1.16 -20.82
N VAL A 146 -0.55 -1.74 -20.00
CA VAL A 146 0.32 -2.86 -20.38
C VAL A 146 -0.11 -4.13 -19.65
N GLU A 147 -0.18 -5.22 -20.42
CA GLU A 147 -0.37 -6.57 -19.89
C GLU A 147 0.99 -7.19 -19.57
N LEU A 148 1.36 -7.27 -18.29
CA LEU A 148 2.53 -8.05 -17.86
C LEU A 148 2.24 -9.55 -17.78
N ASP A 149 0.98 -9.91 -17.53
CA ASP A 149 0.49 -11.29 -17.40
C ASP A 149 1.37 -12.16 -16.49
N THR A 150 1.85 -11.57 -15.39
CA THR A 150 2.72 -12.23 -14.42
C THR A 150 1.99 -13.36 -13.69
N LEU A 151 0.65 -13.31 -13.57
CA LEU A 151 -0.13 -14.43 -13.05
C LEU A 151 -0.15 -15.65 -13.99
N LYS A 152 -0.28 -15.42 -15.30
CA LYS A 152 -0.40 -16.51 -16.30
C LYS A 152 0.94 -17.17 -16.56
N ASN A 153 1.99 -16.36 -16.73
CA ASN A 153 3.28 -16.83 -17.23
C ASN A 153 4.14 -17.48 -16.14
N THR A 154 3.94 -17.14 -14.87
CA THR A 154 4.80 -17.62 -13.77
C THR A 154 4.36 -18.96 -13.17
N PHE A 155 3.12 -19.42 -13.39
CA PHE A 155 2.63 -20.66 -12.76
C PHE A 155 3.39 -21.92 -13.16
N ASP A 156 3.82 -21.99 -14.43
CA ASP A 156 4.51 -23.16 -15.00
C ASP A 156 6.03 -22.94 -15.17
N GLN A 157 6.58 -21.81 -14.68
CA GLN A 157 8.00 -21.47 -14.78
C GLN A 157 8.71 -21.64 -13.42
N GLU A 158 9.97 -22.10 -13.46
CA GLU A 158 10.80 -22.25 -12.25
C GLU A 158 11.22 -20.90 -11.64
N GLY A 159 11.16 -19.81 -12.42
CA GLY A 159 11.55 -18.45 -12.02
C GLY A 159 10.37 -17.48 -11.89
N ASP A 160 10.57 -16.41 -11.12
CA ASP A 160 9.65 -15.27 -11.10
C ASP A 160 9.94 -14.34 -12.31
N HIS A 161 9.02 -13.45 -12.64
CA HIS A 161 9.24 -12.44 -13.66
C HIS A 161 10.38 -11.50 -13.24
N GLU A 162 11.41 -11.34 -14.09
CA GLU A 162 12.65 -10.62 -13.73
C GLU A 162 12.39 -9.22 -13.16
N PHE A 163 11.47 -8.47 -13.78
CA PHE A 163 11.04 -7.16 -13.26
C PHE A 163 10.47 -7.21 -11.84
N LEU A 164 9.60 -8.20 -11.54
CA LEU A 164 9.00 -8.36 -10.22
C LEU A 164 10.04 -8.75 -9.16
N GLU A 165 10.95 -9.65 -9.51
CA GLU A 165 12.05 -10.04 -8.65
C GLU A 165 12.94 -8.84 -8.33
N ALA A 166 13.37 -8.10 -9.36
CA ALA A 166 14.20 -6.91 -9.18
C ALA A 166 13.50 -5.87 -8.30
N PHE A 167 12.21 -5.63 -8.56
CA PHE A 167 11.40 -4.71 -7.77
C PHE A 167 11.31 -5.11 -6.30
N ASN A 168 11.02 -6.39 -6.01
CA ASN A 168 10.90 -6.91 -4.64
C ASN A 168 12.23 -6.80 -3.89
N VAL A 169 13.34 -7.16 -4.54
CA VAL A 169 14.69 -7.07 -3.96
C VAL A 169 15.08 -5.61 -3.69
N ALA A 170 14.80 -4.70 -4.63
CA ALA A 170 15.03 -3.27 -4.44
C ALA A 170 14.22 -2.71 -3.27
N SER A 171 12.96 -3.12 -3.13
CA SER A 171 12.07 -2.70 -2.04
C SER A 171 12.58 -3.14 -0.66
N VAL A 172 13.09 -4.37 -0.54
CA VAL A 172 13.72 -4.86 0.70
C VAL A 172 15.01 -4.10 0.99
N ALA A 173 15.88 -3.94 -0.01
CA ALA A 173 17.14 -3.22 0.15
C ALA A 173 16.92 -1.74 0.55
N PHE A 174 15.88 -1.11 -0.02
CA PHE A 174 15.48 0.25 0.36
C PHE A 174 15.00 0.34 1.81
N GLY A 175 14.23 -0.65 2.29
CA GLY A 175 13.85 -0.75 3.70
C GLY A 175 15.05 -0.82 4.65
N VAL A 176 16.11 -1.54 4.24
CA VAL A 176 17.39 -1.60 4.98
C VAL A 176 18.12 -0.24 4.96
N ARG A 177 18.11 0.46 3.83
CA ARG A 177 18.76 1.77 3.69
C ARG A 177 18.16 2.83 4.62
N ILE A 178 16.83 2.98 4.66
CA ILE A 178 16.12 3.99 5.48
C ILE A 178 16.53 3.91 6.96
N GLN A 179 16.92 2.73 7.43
CA GLN A 179 17.24 2.47 8.83
C GLN A 179 18.74 2.34 9.10
N THR A 180 19.55 2.38 8.04
CA THR A 180 20.99 2.48 8.15
C THR A 180 21.37 3.96 8.36
N PRO A 181 22.27 4.30 9.30
CA PRO A 181 22.72 5.67 9.45
C PRO A 181 23.29 6.26 8.16
N THR A 182 23.06 7.55 7.93
CA THR A 182 23.40 8.22 6.67
C THR A 182 24.85 7.99 6.23
N TRP A 183 25.79 8.23 7.14
CA TRP A 183 27.21 8.03 6.88
C TRP A 183 27.58 6.59 6.49
N LEU A 184 26.87 5.58 6.99
CA LEU A 184 27.20 4.17 6.78
C LEU A 184 26.69 3.67 5.44
N TRP A 185 25.45 4.03 5.06
CA TRP A 185 24.94 3.63 3.76
C TRP A 185 25.60 4.43 2.64
N GLU A 186 25.91 5.71 2.84
CA GLU A 186 26.66 6.51 1.85
C GLU A 186 28.04 5.92 1.61
N LEU A 187 28.74 5.50 2.67
CA LEU A 187 30.02 4.80 2.54
C LEU A 187 29.86 3.48 1.77
N LYS A 188 28.83 2.68 2.06
CA LYS A 188 28.56 1.42 1.34
C LYS A 188 28.20 1.66 -0.13
N LYS A 189 27.47 2.75 -0.44
CA LYS A 189 27.15 3.18 -1.80
C LYS A 189 28.41 3.61 -2.54
N PHE A 190 29.26 4.42 -1.90
CA PHE A 190 30.55 4.84 -2.46
C PHE A 190 31.48 3.65 -2.76
N LEU A 191 31.53 2.66 -1.86
CA LEU A 191 32.31 1.43 -2.05
C LEU A 191 31.62 0.41 -2.96
N ASN A 192 30.35 0.64 -3.34
CA ASN A 192 29.50 -0.27 -4.10
C ASN A 192 29.44 -1.71 -3.51
N VAL A 193 29.13 -1.82 -2.21
CA VAL A 193 29.10 -3.11 -1.49
C VAL A 193 27.79 -3.35 -0.72
N GLY A 194 27.46 -4.62 -0.52
CA GLY A 194 26.33 -5.06 0.28
C GLY A 194 24.98 -4.66 -0.32
N TRP A 195 24.03 -4.27 0.55
CA TRP A 195 22.67 -3.87 0.15
C TRP A 195 22.63 -2.68 -0.80
N GLU A 196 23.64 -1.80 -0.76
CA GLU A 196 23.72 -0.63 -1.64
C GLU A 196 24.07 -1.01 -3.08
N LYS A 197 24.87 -2.05 -3.29
CA LYS A 197 25.06 -2.59 -4.65
C LYS A 197 23.77 -3.24 -5.16
N ILE A 198 23.13 -4.04 -4.31
CA ILE A 198 21.90 -4.77 -4.64
C ILE A 198 20.79 -3.80 -5.04
N ILE A 199 20.55 -2.73 -4.29
CA ILE A 199 19.52 -1.74 -4.64
C ILE A 199 19.85 -1.05 -5.97
N MET A 200 21.10 -0.65 -6.21
CA MET A 200 21.49 0.03 -7.46
C MET A 200 21.32 -0.88 -8.69
N ASP A 201 21.78 -2.13 -8.61
CA ASP A 201 21.67 -3.10 -9.71
C ASP A 201 20.20 -3.39 -10.04
N ASN A 202 19.35 -3.53 -9.02
CA ASN A 202 17.92 -3.82 -9.22
C ASN A 202 17.11 -2.58 -9.62
N CYS A 203 17.46 -1.39 -9.10
CA CYS A 203 16.91 -0.11 -9.56
C CYS A 203 17.13 0.09 -11.04
N LYS A 204 18.36 -0.16 -11.50
CA LYS A 204 18.66 -0.10 -12.94
C LYS A 204 17.77 -1.04 -13.75
N LYS A 205 17.64 -2.31 -13.36
CA LYS A 205 16.81 -3.28 -14.08
C LYS A 205 15.35 -2.83 -14.23
N PHE A 206 14.75 -2.35 -13.14
CA PHE A 206 13.34 -1.98 -13.18
C PHE A 206 13.13 -0.59 -13.84
N HIS A 207 14.08 0.34 -13.71
CA HIS A 207 14.06 1.62 -14.45
C HIS A 207 14.22 1.39 -15.95
N ASP A 208 15.18 0.57 -16.39
CA ASP A 208 15.38 0.21 -17.81
C ASP A 208 14.10 -0.42 -18.39
N PHE A 209 13.42 -1.26 -17.61
CA PHE A 209 12.14 -1.85 -17.99
C PHE A 209 11.05 -0.78 -18.15
N ILE A 210 10.87 0.12 -17.18
CA ILE A 210 9.89 1.20 -17.24
C ILE A 210 10.18 2.15 -18.40
N ASP A 211 11.44 2.53 -18.59
CA ASP A 211 11.87 3.41 -19.69
C ASP A 211 11.49 2.82 -21.05
N SER A 212 11.63 1.49 -21.23
CA SER A 212 11.19 0.84 -22.46
C SER A 212 9.70 1.02 -22.77
N PHE A 213 8.83 1.06 -21.73
CA PHE A 213 7.40 1.31 -21.90
C PHE A 213 7.10 2.79 -22.13
N VAL A 214 7.74 3.68 -21.36
CA VAL A 214 7.56 5.12 -21.50
C VAL A 214 7.95 5.54 -22.93
N LEU A 215 9.10 5.10 -23.41
CA LEU A 215 9.56 5.40 -24.77
C LEU A 215 8.60 4.85 -25.83
N LYS A 216 8.10 3.62 -25.66
CA LYS A 216 7.12 3.03 -26.57
C LYS A 216 5.82 3.85 -26.61
N ALA A 217 5.30 4.25 -25.45
CA ALA A 217 4.09 5.06 -25.34
C ALA A 217 4.26 6.45 -25.97
N MET A 218 5.43 7.09 -25.79
CA MET A 218 5.76 8.37 -26.41
C MET A 218 5.75 8.30 -27.95
N VAL A 219 6.23 7.20 -28.53
CA VAL A 219 6.21 6.99 -29.98
C VAL A 219 4.78 6.78 -30.50
N GLU A 220 3.92 6.12 -29.71
CA GLU A 220 2.52 5.84 -30.09
C GLU A 220 1.57 7.06 -29.95
N ARG A 221 2.05 8.20 -29.41
CA ARG A 221 1.31 9.46 -29.14
C ARG A 221 0.55 10.05 -30.35
N GLY A 222 0.84 9.60 -31.58
CA GLY A 222 0.21 10.09 -32.81
C GLY A 222 -1.15 9.48 -33.21
N GLN A 223 -1.72 8.55 -32.43
CA GLN A 223 -2.88 7.74 -32.88
C GLN A 223 -4.26 8.07 -32.25
N ASN A 224 -4.51 9.30 -31.77
CA ASN A 224 -5.85 9.73 -31.27
C ASN A 224 -6.48 8.74 -30.25
N LYS A 225 -5.68 8.16 -29.35
CA LYS A 225 -6.20 7.37 -28.24
C LYS A 225 -6.63 8.32 -27.12
N VAL A 226 -7.85 8.15 -26.62
CA VAL A 226 -8.31 8.81 -25.39
C VAL A 226 -7.40 8.37 -24.24
N ALA A 227 -6.82 9.31 -23.49
CA ALA A 227 -5.98 9.01 -22.33
C ALA A 227 -6.74 8.18 -21.29
N ARG A 228 -6.31 6.93 -21.08
CA ARG A 228 -6.94 5.98 -20.14
C ARG A 228 -5.98 5.44 -19.09
N ASP A 229 -4.69 5.73 -19.22
CA ASP A 229 -3.60 5.27 -18.35
C ASP A 229 -2.75 6.47 -17.88
N LEU A 230 -1.86 6.24 -16.90
CA LEU A 230 -1.04 7.30 -16.28
C LEU A 230 -0.14 7.97 -17.32
N ILE A 231 0.50 7.20 -18.21
CA ILE A 231 1.46 7.73 -19.18
C ILE A 231 0.72 8.67 -20.14
N SER A 232 -0.40 8.21 -20.70
CA SER A 232 -1.23 9.03 -21.59
C SER A 232 -1.71 10.32 -20.91
N LEU A 233 -2.07 10.29 -19.63
CA LEU A 233 -2.48 11.50 -18.90
C LEU A 233 -1.34 12.52 -18.69
N PHE A 234 -0.11 12.05 -18.49
CA PHE A 234 1.06 12.92 -18.40
C PHE A 234 1.43 13.51 -19.78
N LEU A 235 1.35 12.69 -20.84
CA LEU A 235 1.55 13.14 -22.22
C LEU A 235 0.51 14.16 -22.69
N ASP A 236 -0.73 14.05 -22.22
CA ASP A 236 -1.83 14.96 -22.55
C ASP A 236 -1.96 16.13 -21.56
N SER A 237 -1.06 16.23 -20.56
CA SER A 237 -1.16 17.26 -19.54
C SER A 237 -0.95 18.65 -20.16
N SER A 238 -1.93 19.54 -19.95
CA SER A 238 -1.89 20.92 -20.46
C SER A 238 -1.15 21.88 -19.53
N ILE A 239 -0.43 21.36 -18.54
CA ILE A 239 0.29 22.17 -17.56
C ILE A 239 1.73 22.30 -18.06
N ASP A 240 2.12 23.52 -18.38
CA ASP A 240 3.46 23.80 -18.89
C ASP A 240 4.50 23.60 -17.78
N THR A 241 5.40 22.64 -17.97
CA THR A 241 6.49 22.36 -17.03
C THR A 241 7.52 23.49 -16.98
N SER A 242 7.61 24.29 -18.03
CA SER A 242 8.52 25.45 -18.11
C SER A 242 8.06 26.63 -17.23
N GLU A 243 6.75 26.76 -16.98
CA GLU A 243 6.20 27.73 -16.02
C GLU A 243 6.46 27.32 -14.56
N LEU A 244 6.76 26.04 -14.31
CA LEU A 244 6.89 25.45 -12.96
C LEU A 244 8.34 25.22 -12.52
N GLN A 245 9.33 25.80 -13.20
CA GLN A 245 10.77 25.59 -12.91
C GLN A 245 11.19 24.11 -12.83
N ILE A 246 10.52 23.23 -13.58
CA ILE A 246 10.86 21.81 -13.63
C ILE A 246 11.87 21.61 -14.77
N GLU A 247 13.14 21.32 -14.41
CA GLU A 247 14.24 21.17 -15.37
C GLU A 247 14.33 19.76 -16.00
N GLU A 248 13.56 18.80 -15.51
CA GLU A 248 13.62 17.39 -15.94
C GLU A 248 12.93 17.17 -17.29
N ASP A 249 13.45 16.23 -18.08
CA ASP A 249 12.80 15.83 -19.32
C ASP A 249 11.48 15.08 -19.07
N GLU A 250 10.58 15.15 -20.05
CA GLU A 250 9.23 14.54 -19.96
C GLU A 250 9.32 13.03 -19.68
N ALA A 251 10.29 12.34 -20.28
CA ALA A 251 10.49 10.90 -20.14
C ALA A 251 10.88 10.49 -18.71
N THR A 252 11.78 11.25 -18.09
CA THR A 252 12.25 11.06 -16.72
C THR A 252 11.11 11.28 -15.74
N ILE A 253 10.34 12.37 -15.91
CA ILE A 253 9.15 12.64 -15.09
C ILE A 253 8.17 11.47 -15.20
N MET A 254 7.91 10.97 -16.41
CA MET A 254 7.01 9.84 -16.62
C MET A 254 7.54 8.56 -15.95
N ARG A 255 8.83 8.23 -16.12
CA ARG A 255 9.46 7.06 -15.46
C ARG A 255 9.31 7.13 -13.95
N ASP A 256 9.59 8.29 -13.36
CA ASP A 256 9.56 8.49 -11.91
C ASP A 256 8.13 8.42 -11.36
N MET A 257 7.17 8.93 -12.11
CA MET A 257 5.74 8.83 -11.81
C MET A 257 5.23 7.39 -11.91
N VAL A 258 5.57 6.69 -12.99
CA VAL A 258 5.25 5.28 -13.19
C VAL A 258 5.82 4.46 -12.03
N THR A 259 7.10 4.64 -11.71
CA THR A 259 7.78 3.95 -10.62
C THR A 259 7.05 4.15 -9.28
N THR A 260 6.68 5.40 -9.00
CA THR A 260 5.93 5.75 -7.77
C THR A 260 4.60 5.03 -7.70
N PHE A 261 3.86 4.93 -8.81
CA PHE A 261 2.54 4.31 -8.86
C PHE A 261 2.59 2.79 -8.73
N ILE A 262 3.55 2.13 -9.38
CA ILE A 262 3.77 0.67 -9.22
C ILE A 262 4.02 0.36 -7.75
N PHE A 263 4.93 1.12 -7.13
CA PHE A 263 5.29 0.90 -5.74
C PHE A 263 4.13 1.13 -4.79
N ALA A 264 3.41 2.24 -4.95
CA ALA A 264 2.29 2.58 -4.10
C ALA A 264 1.13 1.58 -4.26
N GLY A 265 0.85 1.14 -5.49
CA GLY A 265 -0.29 0.30 -5.80
C GLY A 265 -0.11 -1.18 -5.44
N LYS A 266 0.98 -1.78 -5.93
CA LYS A 266 1.21 -3.24 -5.84
C LYS A 266 1.24 -3.74 -4.41
N ASP A 267 2.23 -3.28 -3.64
CA ASP A 267 2.51 -3.86 -2.33
C ASP A 267 1.45 -3.47 -1.29
N SER A 268 0.83 -2.30 -1.43
CA SER A 268 -0.16 -1.84 -0.45
C SER A 268 -1.43 -2.70 -0.47
N SER A 269 -1.99 -2.98 -1.65
CA SER A 269 -3.15 -3.86 -1.82
C SER A 269 -2.80 -5.31 -1.48
N ALA A 270 -1.65 -5.82 -1.94
CA ALA A 270 -1.23 -7.20 -1.69
C ALA A 270 -1.06 -7.50 -0.19
N HIS A 271 -0.44 -6.58 0.55
CA HIS A 271 -0.26 -6.74 2.00
C HIS A 271 -1.57 -6.63 2.77
N SER A 272 -2.49 -5.74 2.34
CA SER A 272 -3.83 -5.65 2.92
C SER A 272 -4.60 -6.97 2.78
N LEU A 273 -4.57 -7.58 1.58
CA LEU A 273 -5.18 -8.88 1.31
C LEU A 273 -4.55 -10.00 2.14
N GLY A 274 -3.22 -10.02 2.27
CA GLY A 274 -2.50 -10.99 3.11
C GLY A 274 -2.91 -10.91 4.58
N TRP A 275 -2.92 -9.69 5.16
CA TRP A 275 -3.38 -9.48 6.53
C TRP A 275 -4.85 -9.83 6.74
N PHE A 276 -5.69 -9.60 5.72
CA PHE A 276 -7.09 -9.97 5.78
C PHE A 276 -7.25 -11.48 5.97
N ILE A 277 -6.55 -12.29 5.16
CA ILE A 277 -6.58 -13.75 5.26
C ILE A 277 -6.12 -14.22 6.66
N VAL A 278 -5.04 -13.64 7.18
CA VAL A 278 -4.56 -13.92 8.54
C VAL A 278 -5.65 -13.61 9.57
N ASN A 279 -6.29 -12.44 9.49
CA ASN A 279 -7.33 -12.05 10.44
C ASN A 279 -8.59 -12.92 10.31
N MET A 280 -8.96 -13.39 9.11
CA MET A 280 -10.08 -14.34 8.96
C MET A 280 -9.77 -15.70 9.59
N ASN A 281 -8.51 -16.11 9.63
CA ASN A 281 -8.07 -17.31 10.35
C ASN A 281 -8.04 -17.09 11.88
N ARG A 282 -7.78 -15.86 12.36
CA ARG A 282 -7.88 -15.49 13.78
C ARG A 282 -9.32 -15.39 14.28
N TYR A 283 -10.22 -14.92 13.42
CA TYR A 283 -11.60 -14.56 13.75
C TYR A 283 -12.61 -15.27 12.82
N PRO A 284 -12.76 -16.61 12.91
CA PRO A 284 -13.63 -17.37 12.01
C PRO A 284 -15.12 -16.95 12.06
N GLU A 285 -15.60 -16.45 13.21
CA GLU A 285 -16.97 -15.91 13.33
C GLU A 285 -17.21 -14.67 12.45
N ILE A 286 -16.17 -13.85 12.24
CA ILE A 286 -16.26 -12.68 11.33
C ILE A 286 -16.33 -13.16 9.89
N LEU A 287 -15.53 -14.17 9.52
CA LEU A 287 -15.60 -14.80 8.20
C LEU A 287 -16.98 -15.41 7.94
N ARG A 288 -17.58 -16.08 8.94
CA ARG A 288 -18.95 -16.61 8.83
C ARG A 288 -19.96 -15.52 8.52
N LYS A 289 -19.93 -14.40 9.27
CA LYS A 289 -20.81 -13.24 9.03
C LYS A 289 -20.63 -12.63 7.64
N ILE A 290 -19.40 -12.54 7.13
CA ILE A 290 -19.14 -12.08 5.76
C ILE A 290 -19.81 -13.01 4.74
N ARG A 291 -19.66 -14.33 4.90
CA ARG A 291 -20.27 -15.30 3.99
C ARG A 291 -21.79 -15.28 4.06
N GLU A 292 -22.37 -15.06 5.23
CA GLU A 292 -23.81 -14.84 5.41
C GLU A 292 -24.30 -13.58 4.69
N GLU A 293 -23.57 -12.48 4.81
CA GLU A 293 -23.87 -11.24 4.08
C GLU A 293 -23.82 -11.46 2.55
N ILE A 294 -22.78 -12.13 2.05
CA ILE A 294 -22.66 -12.47 0.62
C ILE A 294 -23.83 -13.35 0.19
N LYS A 295 -24.21 -14.34 1.00
CA LYS A 295 -25.34 -15.22 0.71
C LYS A 295 -26.67 -14.48 0.61
N GLU A 296 -26.89 -13.51 1.50
CA GLU A 296 -28.13 -12.74 1.55
C GLU A 296 -28.22 -11.70 0.42
N LYS A 297 -27.14 -10.95 0.19
CA LYS A 297 -27.14 -9.78 -0.72
C LYS A 297 -26.71 -10.11 -2.13
N LEU A 298 -25.87 -11.11 -2.31
CA LEU A 298 -25.30 -11.45 -3.61
C LEU A 298 -25.19 -12.98 -3.83
N PRO A 299 -26.32 -13.72 -3.75
CA PRO A 299 -26.32 -15.18 -3.83
C PRO A 299 -25.71 -15.72 -5.14
N GLY A 300 -25.87 -15.00 -6.25
CA GLY A 300 -25.29 -15.35 -7.55
C GLY A 300 -23.76 -15.51 -7.52
N LEU A 301 -23.09 -14.84 -6.59
CA LEU A 301 -21.64 -14.94 -6.41
C LEU A 301 -21.22 -16.26 -5.73
N LEU A 302 -22.10 -16.86 -4.94
CA LEU A 302 -21.92 -18.20 -4.34
C LEU A 302 -22.38 -19.31 -5.28
N THR A 303 -23.45 -19.12 -6.05
CA THR A 303 -23.94 -20.14 -7.00
C THR A 303 -23.07 -20.26 -8.24
N GLY A 304 -22.24 -19.25 -8.52
CA GLY A 304 -21.38 -19.20 -9.70
C GLY A 304 -22.04 -18.56 -10.92
N GLU A 305 -23.30 -18.12 -10.82
CA GLU A 305 -23.95 -17.29 -11.85
C GLU A 305 -23.17 -15.99 -12.11
N ILE A 306 -22.55 -15.46 -11.06
CA ILE A 306 -21.65 -14.31 -11.13
C ILE A 306 -20.25 -14.82 -10.83
N GLN A 307 -19.36 -14.73 -11.83
CA GLN A 307 -17.97 -15.10 -11.64
C GLN A 307 -17.23 -14.03 -10.83
N VAL A 308 -17.29 -12.78 -11.30
CA VAL A 308 -16.73 -11.60 -10.62
C VAL A 308 -17.78 -10.47 -10.60
N PRO A 309 -18.12 -9.93 -9.42
CA PRO A 309 -19.15 -8.91 -9.29
C PRO A 309 -18.66 -7.54 -9.77
N THR A 310 -19.60 -6.62 -9.96
CA THR A 310 -19.33 -5.20 -10.23
C THR A 310 -19.20 -4.40 -8.94
N ALA A 311 -18.53 -3.25 -8.97
CA ALA A 311 -18.41 -2.36 -7.81
C ALA A 311 -19.78 -1.87 -7.32
N ALA A 312 -20.76 -1.74 -8.22
CA ALA A 312 -22.13 -1.38 -7.88
C ALA A 312 -22.82 -2.46 -7.04
N GLN A 313 -22.68 -3.74 -7.42
CA GLN A 313 -23.25 -4.88 -6.67
C GLN A 313 -22.65 -5.01 -5.27
N LEU A 314 -21.39 -4.58 -5.08
CA LEU A 314 -20.71 -4.65 -3.79
C LEU A 314 -21.09 -3.53 -2.82
N GLN A 315 -21.86 -2.52 -3.24
CA GLN A 315 -22.29 -1.45 -2.33
C GLN A 315 -23.12 -1.99 -1.15
N GLU A 316 -23.82 -3.11 -1.34
CA GLU A 316 -24.65 -3.75 -0.32
C GLU A 316 -23.86 -4.56 0.71
N LEU A 317 -22.60 -4.91 0.43
CA LEU A 317 -21.75 -5.65 1.36
C LEU A 317 -21.11 -4.69 2.38
N VAL A 318 -21.90 -4.25 3.34
CA VAL A 318 -21.51 -3.28 4.37
C VAL A 318 -20.57 -3.91 5.39
N TYR A 319 -20.88 -5.11 5.87
CA TYR A 319 -20.07 -5.82 6.85
C TYR A 319 -18.69 -6.15 6.28
N LEU A 320 -18.60 -6.63 5.04
CA LEU A 320 -17.31 -6.85 4.37
C LEU A 320 -16.48 -5.56 4.30
N GLU A 321 -17.08 -4.42 3.95
CA GLU A 321 -16.35 -3.15 3.93
C GLU A 321 -15.90 -2.70 5.33
N ALA A 322 -16.72 -2.93 6.36
CA ALA A 322 -16.35 -2.66 7.74
C ALA A 322 -15.14 -3.50 8.18
N VAL A 323 -15.11 -4.79 7.80
CA VAL A 323 -13.98 -5.70 8.08
C VAL A 323 -12.72 -5.25 7.34
N ILE A 324 -12.84 -4.83 6.07
CA ILE A 324 -11.71 -4.30 5.29
C ILE A 324 -11.14 -3.05 5.95
N ARG A 325 -11.99 -2.13 6.41
CA ARG A 325 -11.55 -0.90 7.09
C ARG A 325 -10.87 -1.21 8.43
N GLU A 326 -11.38 -2.18 9.18
CA GLU A 326 -10.75 -2.62 10.43
C GLU A 326 -9.40 -3.31 10.18
N ASN A 327 -9.30 -4.12 9.12
CA ASN A 327 -8.05 -4.72 8.67
C ASN A 327 -7.00 -3.65 8.33
N ILE A 328 -7.36 -2.66 7.51
CA ILE A 328 -6.46 -1.56 7.11
C ILE A 328 -6.13 -0.63 8.29
N ARG A 329 -7.04 -0.49 9.26
CA ARG A 329 -6.78 0.27 10.49
C ARG A 329 -5.66 -0.38 11.29
N LEU A 330 -5.80 -1.67 11.60
CA LEU A 330 -4.84 -2.39 12.44
C LEU A 330 -3.56 -2.79 11.69
N HIS A 331 -3.64 -3.01 10.38
CA HIS A 331 -2.49 -3.40 9.55
C HIS A 331 -2.35 -2.40 8.39
N PRO A 332 -2.01 -1.12 8.66
CA PRO A 332 -1.82 -0.14 7.61
C PRO A 332 -0.61 -0.52 6.78
N SER A 333 -0.71 -0.47 5.44
CA SER A 333 0.41 -0.84 4.58
C SER A 333 1.64 0.03 4.81
N THR A 334 1.46 1.31 5.19
CA THR A 334 2.53 2.20 5.65
C THR A 334 2.34 2.52 7.13
N GLY A 335 3.27 2.05 7.99
CA GLY A 335 3.13 2.14 9.45
C GLY A 335 3.35 3.52 10.05
N PHE A 336 3.99 4.43 9.33
CA PHE A 336 4.24 5.80 9.77
C PHE A 336 4.37 6.77 8.60
N ILE A 337 4.14 8.06 8.86
CA ILE A 337 4.36 9.15 7.91
C ILE A 337 5.52 9.98 8.42
N MET A 338 6.52 10.21 7.58
CA MET A 338 7.68 11.03 7.90
C MET A 338 7.55 12.43 7.29
N ARG A 339 7.93 13.45 8.05
CA ARG A 339 8.07 14.85 7.60
C ARG A 339 9.33 15.46 8.19
N GLN A 340 9.82 16.53 7.58
CA GLN A 340 10.93 17.32 8.07
C GLN A 340 10.49 18.78 8.20
N ALA A 341 10.85 19.40 9.32
CA ALA A 341 10.62 20.82 9.53
C ALA A 341 11.50 21.63 8.56
N THR A 342 10.88 22.39 7.65
CA THR A 342 11.60 23.31 6.75
C THR A 342 11.98 24.61 7.46
N GLU A 343 11.24 24.95 8.51
CA GLU A 343 11.47 26.10 9.37
C GLU A 343 11.23 25.72 10.84
N ALA A 344 11.91 26.41 11.75
CA ALA A 344 11.67 26.22 13.18
C ALA A 344 10.26 26.72 13.54
N THR A 345 9.51 25.92 14.30
CA THR A 345 8.12 26.23 14.63
C THR A 345 7.72 25.71 16.01
N THR A 346 6.56 26.15 16.48
CA THR A 346 5.98 25.68 17.75
C THR A 346 4.64 25.01 17.47
N LEU A 347 4.45 23.81 17.99
CA LEU A 347 3.22 23.03 17.87
C LEU A 347 2.11 23.62 18.76
N VAL A 348 0.89 23.16 18.52
CA VAL A 348 -0.32 23.61 19.24
C VAL A 348 -0.29 23.35 20.74
N ASP A 349 0.57 22.44 21.22
CA ASP A 349 0.77 22.12 22.62
C ASP A 349 1.94 22.88 23.27
N GLY A 350 2.57 23.80 22.53
CA GLY A 350 3.74 24.57 22.97
C GLY A 350 5.08 23.86 22.73
N THR A 351 5.11 22.69 22.11
CA THR A 351 6.37 22.01 21.79
C THR A 351 7.10 22.74 20.67
N PHE A 352 8.33 23.17 20.92
CA PHE A 352 9.22 23.73 19.90
C PHE A 352 9.85 22.61 19.06
N VAL A 353 9.83 22.77 17.74
CA VAL A 353 10.46 21.90 16.75
C VAL A 353 11.44 22.76 15.96
N ASP A 354 12.72 22.42 16.04
CA ASP A 354 13.76 23.14 15.33
C ASP A 354 13.74 22.82 13.83
N LYS A 355 14.38 23.67 13.02
CA LYS A 355 14.57 23.44 11.59
C LYS A 355 15.31 22.12 11.38
N GLU A 356 14.99 21.42 10.30
CA GLU A 356 15.60 20.15 9.86
C GLU A 356 15.28 18.94 10.74
N VAL A 357 14.52 19.10 11.83
CA VAL A 357 14.04 17.99 12.64
C VAL A 357 13.04 17.15 11.86
N SER A 358 13.33 15.85 11.75
CA SER A 358 12.39 14.86 11.21
C SER A 358 11.36 14.44 12.26
N VAL A 359 10.09 14.44 11.87
CA VAL A 359 8.95 14.03 12.68
C VAL A 359 8.36 12.76 12.09
N LEU A 360 8.19 11.75 12.93
CA LEU A 360 7.55 10.48 12.60
C LEU A 360 6.14 10.44 13.20
N LEU A 361 5.14 10.25 12.34
CA LEU A 361 3.72 10.17 12.71
C LEU A 361 3.26 8.71 12.58
N PRO A 362 3.19 7.94 13.68
CA PRO A 362 3.00 6.50 13.61
C PRO A 362 1.52 6.12 13.42
N SER A 363 1.11 5.89 12.17
CA SER A 363 -0.24 5.40 11.85
C SER A 363 -0.58 4.07 12.53
N TYR A 364 0.39 3.14 12.61
CA TYR A 364 0.21 1.86 13.30
C TYR A 364 -0.12 2.01 14.80
N ALA A 365 0.57 2.94 15.47
CA ALA A 365 0.32 3.24 16.89
C ALA A 365 -0.97 4.06 17.07
N ASN A 366 -1.26 5.01 16.16
CA ASN A 366 -2.50 5.78 16.19
C ASN A 366 -3.74 4.88 16.08
N ALA A 367 -3.67 3.83 15.25
CA ALA A 367 -4.71 2.82 15.15
C ALA A 367 -4.97 2.13 16.50
N ARG A 368 -3.94 1.82 17.29
CA ARG A 368 -4.07 1.10 18.57
C ARG A 368 -4.20 2.02 19.79
N ASN A 369 -4.35 3.33 19.58
CA ASN A 369 -4.38 4.29 20.67
C ASN A 369 -5.77 4.34 21.34
N PRO A 370 -5.88 4.01 22.65
CA PRO A 370 -7.17 4.04 23.35
C PRO A 370 -7.81 5.42 23.42
N ARG A 371 -7.02 6.50 23.40
CA ARG A 371 -7.55 7.87 23.37
C ARG A 371 -8.25 8.21 22.05
N THR A 372 -7.91 7.50 20.97
CA THR A 372 -8.50 7.71 19.64
C THR A 372 -9.63 6.72 19.36
N TRP A 373 -9.44 5.45 19.72
CA TRP A 373 -10.32 4.35 19.32
C TRP A 373 -11.08 3.66 20.48
N GLY A 374 -10.88 4.10 21.73
CA GLY A 374 -11.47 3.49 22.93
C GLY A 374 -10.62 2.37 23.53
N GLU A 375 -11.01 1.83 24.68
CA GLU A 375 -10.24 0.76 25.36
C GLU A 375 -10.06 -0.50 24.48
N ASP A 376 -11.03 -0.77 23.60
CA ASP A 376 -10.99 -1.86 22.61
C ASP A 376 -10.14 -1.54 21.36
N ALA A 377 -9.29 -0.50 21.38
CA ALA A 377 -8.53 -0.02 20.21
C ALA A 377 -7.65 -1.08 19.53
N SER A 378 -7.15 -2.05 20.31
CA SER A 378 -6.30 -3.13 19.79
C SER A 378 -7.08 -4.37 19.37
N GLU A 379 -8.39 -4.42 19.65
CA GLU A 379 -9.26 -5.51 19.24
C GLU A 379 -9.70 -5.34 17.79
N PHE A 380 -9.82 -6.46 17.07
CA PHE A 380 -10.36 -6.49 15.72
C PHE A 380 -11.89 -6.53 15.79
N LYS A 381 -12.53 -5.35 15.67
CA LYS A 381 -13.98 -5.17 15.83
C LYS A 381 -14.56 -4.35 14.66
N PRO A 382 -14.93 -5.01 13.55
CA PRO A 382 -15.48 -4.38 12.36
C PRO A 382 -16.70 -3.49 12.65
N GLU A 383 -17.51 -3.86 13.63
CA GLU A 383 -18.76 -3.18 13.99
C GLU A 383 -18.54 -1.69 14.34
N ARG A 384 -17.31 -1.27 14.69
CA ARG A 384 -16.99 0.15 14.93
C ARG A 384 -17.12 1.04 13.68
N PHE A 385 -17.04 0.44 12.50
CA PHE A 385 -17.21 1.11 11.21
C PHE A 385 -18.65 1.06 10.71
N ILE A 386 -19.58 0.53 11.48
CA ILE A 386 -21.01 0.50 11.13
C ILE A 386 -21.73 1.46 12.07
N ASP A 387 -22.51 2.36 11.47
CA ASP A 387 -23.39 3.25 12.20
C ASP A 387 -24.61 2.46 12.70
N ALA A 388 -24.83 2.45 14.02
CA ALA A 388 -25.83 1.61 14.67
C ALA A 388 -27.27 1.97 14.28
N ASP A 389 -27.53 3.23 13.93
CA ASP A 389 -28.86 3.73 13.61
C ASP A 389 -29.20 3.50 12.13
N THR A 390 -28.24 3.75 11.24
CA THR A 390 -28.45 3.67 9.78
C THR A 390 -28.05 2.35 9.16
N GLY A 391 -27.24 1.54 9.86
CA GLY A 391 -26.65 0.31 9.32
C GLY A 391 -25.65 0.55 8.19
N LYS A 392 -25.21 1.80 7.98
CA LYS A 392 -24.28 2.17 6.90
C LYS A 392 -22.86 2.31 7.41
N ILE A 393 -21.90 2.33 6.50
CA ILE A 393 -20.51 2.59 6.83
C ILE A 393 -20.35 3.99 7.45
N ARG A 394 -19.82 4.01 8.67
CA ARG A 394 -19.39 5.20 9.37
C ARG A 394 -18.08 5.71 8.79
N ASN A 395 -18.05 7.00 8.43
CA ASN A 395 -16.84 7.66 7.98
C ASN A 395 -16.13 8.34 9.14
N PHE A 396 -14.86 7.98 9.33
CA PHE A 396 -13.97 8.65 10.26
C PHE A 396 -13.19 9.76 9.57
N SER A 397 -12.83 10.79 10.32
CA SER A 397 -11.90 11.81 9.83
C SER A 397 -10.58 11.15 9.42
N PRO A 398 -9.90 11.61 8.35
CA PRO A 398 -8.58 11.10 7.96
C PRO A 398 -7.55 11.19 9.10
N PHE A 399 -7.68 12.19 9.99
CA PHE A 399 -6.80 12.35 11.15
C PHE A 399 -7.06 11.33 12.28
N VAL A 400 -8.13 10.54 12.17
CA VAL A 400 -8.46 9.41 13.05
C VAL A 400 -8.11 8.10 12.34
N PHE A 401 -8.63 7.90 11.13
CA PHE A 401 -8.30 6.78 10.25
C PHE A 401 -7.18 7.19 9.28
N SER A 402 -5.95 7.23 9.80
CA SER A 402 -4.77 7.79 9.11
C SER A 402 -4.03 6.80 8.20
N SER A 403 -4.57 5.58 7.98
CA SER A 403 -3.94 4.55 7.16
C SER A 403 -3.72 4.96 5.70
N PHE A 404 -4.49 5.93 5.19
CA PHE A 404 -4.36 6.50 3.85
C PHE A 404 -3.69 7.88 3.85
N GLY A 405 -3.07 8.30 4.96
CA GLY A 405 -2.58 9.65 5.14
C GLY A 405 -3.70 10.67 5.43
N SER A 406 -3.36 11.95 5.35
CA SER A 406 -4.29 13.05 5.64
C SER A 406 -3.82 14.35 4.98
N GLY A 407 -4.72 15.34 4.92
CA GLY A 407 -4.40 16.66 4.41
C GLY A 407 -4.09 16.69 2.91
N PRO A 408 -3.26 17.63 2.43
CA PRO A 408 -2.92 17.77 1.02
C PRO A 408 -2.30 16.52 0.40
N HIS A 409 -1.62 15.68 1.21
CA HIS A 409 -0.94 14.46 0.76
C HIS A 409 -1.75 13.18 1.02
N ILE A 410 -3.07 13.27 1.24
CA ILE A 410 -3.91 12.07 1.34
C ILE A 410 -3.77 11.18 0.09
N CYS A 411 -3.79 9.87 0.27
CA CYS A 411 -3.62 8.88 -0.79
C CYS A 411 -4.63 9.12 -1.94
N LEU A 412 -4.11 9.29 -3.16
CA LEU A 412 -4.94 9.43 -4.37
C LEU A 412 -5.69 8.14 -4.68
N GLY A 413 -5.04 6.99 -4.47
CA GLY A 413 -5.57 5.67 -4.78
C GLY A 413 -6.52 5.07 -3.74
N MET A 414 -6.92 5.81 -2.68
CA MET A 414 -7.73 5.26 -1.59
C MET A 414 -9.02 4.58 -2.07
N LYS A 415 -9.74 5.21 -3.01
CA LYS A 415 -11.00 4.65 -3.55
C LYS A 415 -10.73 3.39 -4.39
N LEU A 416 -9.69 3.42 -5.23
CA LEU A 416 -9.27 2.27 -6.02
C LEU A 416 -8.89 1.10 -5.11
N ALA A 417 -8.03 1.32 -4.12
CA ALA A 417 -7.57 0.28 -3.20
C ALA A 417 -8.74 -0.37 -2.43
N LEU A 418 -9.69 0.43 -1.92
CA LEU A 418 -10.88 -0.11 -1.25
C LEU A 418 -11.77 -0.91 -2.22
N MET A 419 -11.95 -0.44 -3.45
CA MET A 419 -12.72 -1.14 -4.49
C MET A 419 -12.05 -2.46 -4.88
N GLU A 420 -10.75 -2.44 -5.19
CA GLU A 420 -9.94 -3.60 -5.56
C GLU A 420 -9.95 -4.66 -4.46
N VAL A 421 -9.67 -4.28 -3.22
CA VAL A 421 -9.67 -5.19 -2.07
C VAL A 421 -11.06 -5.75 -1.82
N LYS A 422 -12.13 -4.95 -1.93
CA LYS A 422 -13.50 -5.42 -1.75
C LYS A 422 -13.95 -6.39 -2.84
N LEU A 423 -13.66 -6.08 -4.11
CA LEU A 423 -13.91 -6.97 -5.26
C LEU A 423 -13.20 -8.30 -5.10
N THR A 424 -11.92 -8.23 -4.78
CA THR A 424 -11.08 -9.41 -4.60
C THR A 424 -11.61 -10.27 -3.46
N LEU A 425 -11.80 -9.71 -2.27
CA LEU A 425 -12.24 -10.49 -1.11
C LEU A 425 -13.66 -11.05 -1.26
N ALA A 426 -14.61 -10.28 -1.79
CA ALA A 426 -15.96 -10.80 -2.02
C ALA A 426 -15.93 -12.04 -2.91
N THR A 427 -15.12 -12.00 -3.98
CA THR A 427 -15.00 -13.08 -4.96
C THR A 427 -14.20 -14.28 -4.43
N LEU A 428 -13.10 -14.04 -3.72
CA LEU A 428 -12.28 -15.12 -3.16
C LEU A 428 -13.02 -15.87 -2.05
N LEU A 429 -13.68 -15.14 -1.14
CA LEU A 429 -14.37 -15.73 0.01
C LEU A 429 -15.67 -16.44 -0.36
N SER A 430 -16.24 -16.16 -1.55
CA SER A 430 -17.40 -16.86 -2.06
C SER A 430 -17.06 -18.18 -2.76
N LYS A 431 -15.80 -18.36 -3.17
CA LYS A 431 -15.36 -19.54 -3.94
C LYS A 431 -14.40 -20.45 -3.17
N PHE A 432 -13.64 -19.90 -2.23
CA PHE A 432 -12.59 -20.63 -1.53
C PHE A 432 -12.64 -20.42 -0.02
N ASP A 433 -12.09 -21.41 0.69
CA ASP A 433 -11.64 -21.30 2.07
C ASP A 433 -10.11 -21.26 2.09
N PHE A 434 -9.56 -20.36 2.89
CA PHE A 434 -8.11 -20.17 3.03
C PHE A 434 -7.72 -20.47 4.47
N LYS A 435 -6.88 -21.48 4.66
CA LYS A 435 -6.38 -21.87 5.98
C LYS A 435 -4.89 -21.62 6.07
N THR A 436 -4.44 -20.87 7.06
CA THR A 436 -3.00 -20.69 7.31
C THR A 436 -2.41 -22.00 7.85
N VAL A 437 -1.26 -22.42 7.34
CA VAL A 437 -0.54 -23.60 7.87
C VAL A 437 0.01 -23.31 9.26
N GLU A 438 0.51 -22.10 9.44
CA GLU A 438 0.99 -21.61 10.73
C GLU A 438 -0.16 -21.12 11.60
N ASP A 439 0.05 -21.15 12.92
CA ASP A 439 -0.88 -20.51 13.87
C ASP A 439 -1.01 -19.03 13.52
N PRO A 440 -2.20 -18.55 13.13
CA PRO A 440 -2.39 -17.18 12.70
C PRO A 440 -2.06 -16.17 13.80
N TRP A 441 -2.08 -16.54 15.08
CA TRP A 441 -1.69 -15.67 16.19
C TRP A 441 -0.17 -15.49 16.34
N GLN A 442 0.63 -16.40 15.79
CA GLN A 442 2.10 -16.29 15.74
C GLN A 442 2.60 -15.52 14.51
N MET A 443 1.71 -15.26 13.53
CA MET A 443 2.06 -14.51 12.33
C MET A 443 2.21 -13.02 12.64
N THR A 444 3.40 -12.48 12.39
CA THR A 444 3.74 -11.05 12.57
C THR A 444 4.13 -10.42 11.24
N TYR A 445 4.58 -9.15 11.24
CA TYR A 445 5.06 -8.47 10.04
C TYR A 445 6.53 -8.77 9.74
N ASP A 446 6.88 -8.67 8.45
CA ASP A 446 8.27 -8.62 8.02
C ASP A 446 8.82 -7.20 8.12
N PHE A 447 10.14 -7.12 8.16
CA PHE A 447 10.83 -5.85 8.14
C PHE A 447 10.89 -5.27 6.73
N SER A 448 10.12 -4.22 6.46
CA SER A 448 10.05 -3.57 5.14
C SER A 448 9.62 -2.10 5.26
N LEU A 449 9.66 -1.35 4.15
CA LEU A 449 9.05 -0.02 4.05
C LEU A 449 7.53 -0.08 4.30
N THR A 450 6.92 -1.18 3.88
CA THR A 450 5.52 -1.49 4.17
C THR A 450 5.41 -2.49 5.31
N ILE A 451 4.19 -2.86 5.70
CA ILE A 451 3.94 -3.87 6.75
C ILE A 451 3.43 -5.19 6.12
N PRO A 452 4.26 -5.98 5.39
CA PRO A 452 3.86 -7.28 4.89
C PRO A 452 3.70 -8.29 6.03
N VAL A 453 2.89 -9.34 5.83
CA VAL A 453 2.96 -10.55 6.67
C VAL A 453 4.35 -11.19 6.49
N LYS A 454 4.94 -11.61 7.61
CA LYS A 454 6.25 -12.28 7.66
C LYS A 454 6.18 -13.64 6.97
N ARG A 455 7.28 -14.03 6.31
CA ARG A 455 7.42 -15.31 5.55
C ARG A 455 6.53 -15.37 4.30
N PRO A 456 6.65 -16.42 3.45
CA PRO A 456 5.83 -16.57 2.25
C PRO A 456 4.32 -16.68 2.48
N MET A 457 3.88 -16.83 3.73
CA MET A 457 2.49 -17.03 4.14
C MET A 457 1.91 -18.28 3.47
N GLU A 458 2.32 -19.45 3.96
CA GLU A 458 1.82 -20.73 3.47
C GLU A 458 0.34 -20.92 3.83
N VAL A 459 -0.49 -21.13 2.83
CA VAL A 459 -1.92 -21.39 3.00
C VAL A 459 -2.36 -22.62 2.23
N GLU A 460 -3.33 -23.33 2.80
CA GLU A 460 -4.13 -24.32 2.10
C GLU A 460 -5.37 -23.63 1.56
N VAL A 461 -5.67 -23.86 0.28
CA VAL A 461 -6.87 -23.35 -0.38
C VAL A 461 -7.77 -24.52 -0.73
N THR A 462 -9.04 -24.44 -0.30
CA THR A 462 -10.05 -25.46 -0.63
C THR A 462 -11.25 -24.80 -1.29
N PRO A 463 -11.81 -25.35 -2.38
CA PRO A 463 -13.05 -24.83 -2.96
C PRO A 463 -14.18 -24.94 -1.94
N LEU A 464 -15.05 -23.94 -1.89
CA LEU A 464 -16.28 -24.05 -1.12
C LEU A 464 -17.21 -25.02 -1.84
N VAL A 465 -17.61 -26.08 -1.13
CA VAL A 465 -18.63 -27.02 -1.62
C VAL A 465 -19.95 -26.25 -1.69
N THR A 466 -20.35 -25.85 -2.88
CA THR A 466 -21.71 -25.35 -3.11
C THR A 466 -22.66 -26.53 -3.00
N PRO A 467 -23.72 -26.48 -2.16
CA PRO A 467 -24.69 -27.57 -2.04
C PRO A 467 -25.49 -27.91 -3.31
N TYR A 468 -25.09 -27.41 -4.48
CA TYR A 468 -25.84 -27.47 -5.74
C TYR A 468 -25.02 -27.94 -6.94
N ALA A 469 -23.73 -28.30 -6.78
CA ALA A 469 -22.91 -28.78 -7.89
C ALA A 469 -23.16 -30.25 -8.28
N ASP A 470 -23.86 -31.03 -7.46
CA ASP A 470 -24.10 -32.47 -7.67
C ASP A 470 -25.45 -32.78 -8.35
N SER A 471 -26.09 -31.82 -9.01
CA SER A 471 -27.37 -32.03 -9.71
C SER A 471 -27.38 -31.49 -11.15
N ALA A 472 -26.38 -31.86 -11.95
CA ALA A 472 -26.40 -31.70 -13.40
C ALA A 472 -26.07 -33.03 -14.09
#